data_AF-A0A0E3S3T6-F1
#
_entry.id   AF-A0A0E3S3T6-F1
#
_cell.length_a   1.000
_cell.length_b   1.000
_cell.length_c   1.000
_cell.angle_alpha   90.00
_cell.angle_beta   90.00
_cell.angle_gamma   90.00
#
_symmetry.space_group_name_H-M   'P 1'
#
loop_
_entity.id
_entity.type
_entity.pdbx_description
1 polymer ?
#
loop_
_entity_poly.entity_id
_entity_poly.type
_entity_poly.pdbx_seq_one_letter_code
_entity_poly.pdbx_strand_id
1 'polypeptide(L)'
;MPAIRAELSRAMIFEHGCTQQDVADILELSRAAVSQYVSEKRGAEVDFSDETQKEIRKFASVLLNDGLSSQEKVSGMCSICSFVQKSGWLYRNAPEAKTCIICKDMN
;
A
#
# COMPACT_ATOMS: atom_id res chain seq x y z
N MET A 1 -6.19 -1.02 -1.06
CA MET A 1 -6.02 -1.11 -2.53
C MET A 1 -4.85 -2.06 -2.84
N PRO A 2 -5.01 -3.05 -3.75
CA PRO A 2 -3.96 -4.02 -4.06
C PRO A 2 -2.66 -3.39 -4.56
N ALA A 3 -2.76 -2.36 -5.41
CA ALA A 3 -1.62 -1.62 -5.94
C ALA A 3 -0.70 -1.04 -4.85
N ILE A 4 -1.27 -0.35 -3.86
CA ILE A 4 -0.47 0.23 -2.76
C ILE A 4 0.19 -0.88 -1.92
N ARG A 5 -0.54 -1.97 -1.65
CA ARG A 5 0.03 -3.10 -0.89
C ARG A 5 1.18 -3.76 -1.64
N ALA A 6 1.11 -3.80 -2.98
CA ALA A 6 2.20 -4.29 -3.80
C ALA A 6 3.44 -3.40 -3.70
N GLU A 7 3.27 -2.09 -3.84
CA GLU A 7 4.37 -1.14 -3.72
C GLU A 7 4.98 -1.09 -2.32
N LEU A 8 4.16 -1.17 -1.26
CA LEU A 8 4.68 -1.32 0.11
C LEU A 8 5.52 -2.59 0.27
N SER A 9 5.03 -3.72 -0.25
CA SER A 9 5.75 -5.00 -0.18
C SER A 9 7.10 -4.93 -0.90
N ARG A 10 7.11 -4.32 -2.10
CA ARG A 10 8.34 -4.13 -2.89
C ARG A 10 9.33 -3.22 -2.17
N ALA A 11 8.88 -2.06 -1.66
CA ALA A 11 9.75 -1.12 -0.96
C ALA A 11 10.39 -1.79 0.27
N MET A 12 9.60 -2.48 1.10
CA MET A 12 10.12 -3.18 2.29
C MET A 12 11.15 -4.26 1.92
N ILE A 13 10.90 -5.05 0.87
CA ILE A 13 11.81 -6.15 0.51
C ILE A 13 13.06 -5.63 -0.21
N PHE A 14 12.90 -4.80 -1.24
CA PHE A 14 13.99 -4.41 -2.12
C PHE A 14 14.80 -3.23 -1.61
N GLU A 15 14.18 -2.30 -0.87
CA GLU A 15 14.86 -1.10 -0.36
C GLU A 15 15.31 -1.27 1.10
N HIS A 16 14.59 -2.10 1.89
CA HIS A 16 14.88 -2.30 3.31
C HIS A 16 15.34 -3.73 3.67
N GLY A 17 15.40 -4.65 2.70
CA GLY A 17 15.93 -5.99 2.91
C GLY A 17 15.04 -6.93 3.73
N CYS A 18 13.76 -6.59 3.91
CA CYS A 18 12.81 -7.43 4.63
C CYS A 18 12.57 -8.75 3.90
N THR A 19 12.28 -9.82 4.66
CA THR A 19 11.76 -11.06 4.09
C THR A 19 10.27 -10.95 3.78
N GLN A 20 9.75 -11.86 2.95
CA GLN A 20 8.29 -11.93 2.72
C GLN A 20 7.50 -12.24 4.00
N GLN A 21 8.14 -12.86 5.00
CA GLN A 21 7.51 -13.12 6.29
C GLN A 21 7.38 -11.83 7.10
N ASP A 22 8.45 -11.05 7.19
CA ASP A 22 8.44 -9.77 7.92
C ASP A 22 7.36 -8.85 7.36
N VAL A 23 7.26 -8.75 6.03
CA VAL A 23 6.22 -7.95 5.38
C VAL A 23 4.82 -8.47 5.67
N ALA A 24 4.63 -9.80 5.70
CA ALA A 24 3.35 -10.41 6.03
C ALA A 24 2.91 -10.06 7.46
N ASP A 25 3.84 -10.10 8.41
CA ASP A 25 3.58 -9.77 9.80
C ASP A 25 3.33 -8.27 10.01
N ILE A 26 4.11 -7.40 9.35
CA ILE A 26 3.95 -5.94 9.42
C ILE A 26 2.61 -5.49 8.84
N LEU A 27 2.25 -6.00 7.65
CA LEU A 27 1.04 -5.62 6.91
C LEU A 27 -0.21 -6.42 7.33
N GLU A 28 -0.07 -7.38 8.25
CA GLU A 28 -1.14 -8.26 8.71
C GLU A 28 -1.78 -9.04 7.54
N LEU A 29 -0.93 -9.62 6.68
CA LEU A 29 -1.31 -10.38 5.49
C LEU A 29 -0.76 -11.81 5.56
N SER A 30 -1.19 -12.67 4.65
CA SER A 30 -0.52 -13.97 4.47
C SER A 30 0.76 -13.81 3.66
N ARG A 31 1.78 -14.63 3.95
CA ARG A 31 3.00 -14.73 3.12
C ARG A 31 2.67 -14.99 1.64
N ALA A 32 1.64 -15.80 1.38
CA ALA A 32 1.16 -16.06 0.02
C ALA A 32 0.64 -14.80 -0.69
N ALA A 33 -0.05 -13.90 0.02
CA ALA A 33 -0.48 -12.62 -0.53
C ALA A 33 0.72 -11.72 -0.86
N VAL A 34 1.73 -11.68 0.01
CA VAL A 34 2.99 -10.95 -0.25
C VAL A 34 3.70 -11.51 -1.48
N SER A 35 3.83 -12.83 -1.58
CA SER A 35 4.41 -13.49 -2.75
C SER A 35 3.69 -13.13 -4.05
N GLN A 36 2.35 -13.02 -4.04
CA GLN A 36 1.57 -12.59 -5.21
C GLN A 36 1.83 -11.13 -5.60
N TYR A 37 2.10 -10.25 -4.63
CA TYR A 37 2.46 -8.86 -4.91
C TYR A 37 3.86 -8.74 -5.52
N VAL A 38 4.82 -9.50 -4.99
CA VAL A 38 6.21 -9.46 -5.45
C VAL A 38 6.38 -10.12 -6.83
N SER A 39 5.67 -11.21 -7.10
CA SER A 39 5.78 -11.98 -8.36
C SER A 39 5.11 -11.31 -9.59
N GLU A 40 4.83 -10.02 -9.51
CA GLU A 40 4.27 -9.19 -10.59
C GLU A 40 2.89 -9.58 -11.14
N LYS A 41 2.22 -10.62 -10.59
CA LYS A 41 0.87 -11.01 -11.03
C LYS A 41 -0.24 -10.11 -10.50
N ARG A 42 0.01 -9.29 -9.46
CA ARG A 42 -0.96 -8.33 -8.89
C ARG A 42 -0.29 -7.00 -8.56
N GLY A 43 -0.66 -5.94 -9.28
CA GLY A 43 -0.19 -4.56 -9.03
C GLY A 43 1.10 -4.14 -9.74
N ALA A 44 1.60 -4.93 -10.72
CA ALA A 44 2.78 -4.58 -11.53
C ALA A 44 2.53 -3.51 -12.60
N GLU A 45 1.28 -3.30 -13.00
CA GLU A 45 0.90 -2.32 -14.03
C GLU A 45 0.44 -0.99 -13.44
N VAL A 46 1.03 -0.56 -12.33
CA VAL A 46 0.57 0.61 -11.60
C VAL A 46 1.60 1.72 -11.71
N ASP A 47 1.38 2.60 -12.69
CA ASP A 47 2.19 3.79 -12.89
C ASP A 47 1.74 4.90 -11.91
N PHE A 48 2.17 4.77 -10.65
CA PHE A 48 2.00 5.84 -9.66
C PHE A 48 2.96 6.97 -9.98
N SER A 49 2.48 8.22 -9.85
CA SER A 49 3.34 9.40 -9.95
C SER A 49 4.49 9.34 -8.93
N ASP A 50 5.61 9.99 -9.25
CA ASP A 50 6.78 10.06 -8.35
C ASP A 50 6.41 10.52 -6.94
N GLU A 51 5.51 11.49 -6.83
CA GLU A 51 4.99 11.99 -5.56
C GLU A 51 4.23 10.90 -4.79
N THR A 52 3.38 10.13 -5.48
CA THR A 52 2.64 9.02 -4.88
C THR A 52 3.59 7.92 -4.41
N GLN A 53 4.56 7.56 -5.25
CA GLN A 53 5.56 6.55 -4.87
C GLN A 53 6.38 7.01 -3.65
N LYS A 54 6.73 8.30 -3.59
CA LYS A 54 7.46 8.87 -2.45
C LYS A 54 6.67 8.78 -1.15
N GLU A 55 5.37 9.08 -1.17
CA GLU A 55 4.52 8.92 0.02
C GLU A 55 4.35 7.45 0.43
N ILE A 56 4.23 6.53 -0.53
CA ILE A 56 4.19 5.08 -0.25
C ILE A 56 5.50 4.62 0.40
N ARG A 57 6.66 4.99 -0.15
CA ARG A 57 7.99 4.65 0.40
C ARG A 57 8.18 5.22 1.80
N LYS A 58 7.79 6.48 2.02
CA LYS A 58 7.82 7.10 3.35
C LYS A 58 6.96 6.31 4.35
N PHE A 59 5.76 5.90 3.95
CA PHE A 59 4.91 5.09 4.81
C PHE A 59 5.52 3.70 5.09
N ALA A 60 6.20 3.08 4.13
CA ALA A 60 6.94 1.83 4.36
C ALA A 60 8.01 2.00 5.44
N SER A 61 8.81 3.08 5.40
CA SER A 61 9.79 3.37 6.45
C SER A 61 9.14 3.57 7.83
N VAL A 62 7.98 4.22 7.89
CA VAL A 62 7.23 4.41 9.14
C VAL A 62 6.74 3.07 9.69
N LEU A 63 6.22 2.18 8.84
CA LEU A 63 5.76 0.84 9.24
C LEU A 63 6.88 -0.04 9.79
N LEU A 64 8.12 0.18 9.34
CA LEU A 64 9.30 -0.58 9.77
C LEU A 64 9.93 -0.09 11.07
N ASN A 65 9.59 1.12 11.53
CA ASN A 65 10.28 1.76 12.66
C ASN A 65 9.82 1.30 14.06
N ASP A 66 9.07 0.19 14.15
CA ASP A 66 8.46 -0.40 15.36
C ASP A 66 7.70 0.58 16.28
N GLY A 67 6.44 0.27 16.59
CA GLY A 67 5.66 1.06 17.57
C GLY A 67 4.31 1.58 17.09
N LEU A 68 3.93 1.29 15.84
CA LEU A 68 2.55 1.53 15.39
C LEU A 68 1.63 0.40 15.87
N SER A 69 0.54 0.79 16.55
CA SER A 69 -0.60 -0.10 16.79
C SER A 69 -1.28 -0.50 15.48
N SER A 70 -2.02 -1.61 15.47
CA SER A 70 -2.81 -2.02 14.31
C SER A 70 -3.77 -0.93 13.84
N GLN A 71 -4.34 -0.13 14.75
CA GLN A 71 -5.21 0.99 14.41
C GLN A 71 -4.47 2.11 13.66
N GLU A 72 -3.25 2.43 14.07
CA GLU A 72 -2.41 3.42 13.38
C GLU A 72 -1.96 2.92 12.01
N LYS A 73 -1.63 1.63 11.88
CA LYS A 73 -1.34 1.01 10.58
C LYS A 73 -2.53 1.12 9.61
N VAL A 74 -3.74 0.81 10.10
CA VAL A 74 -4.98 0.96 9.32
C VAL A 74 -5.21 2.42 8.93
N SER A 75 -5.04 3.36 9.86
CA SER A 75 -5.20 4.79 9.61
C SER A 75 -4.20 5.32 8.57
N GLY A 76 -2.93 4.93 8.67
CA GLY A 76 -1.90 5.27 7.68
C GLY A 76 -2.21 4.69 6.31
N MET A 77 -2.69 3.44 6.26
CA MET A 77 -3.12 2.82 5.00
C MET A 77 -4.32 3.57 4.38
N CYS A 78 -5.31 3.97 5.18
CA CYS A 78 -6.43 4.78 4.69
C CYS A 78 -5.98 6.15 4.18
N SER A 79 -4.99 6.77 4.83
CA SER A 79 -4.41 8.05 4.44
C SER A 79 -3.72 7.97 3.07
N ILE A 80 -2.87 6.96 2.86
CA ILE A 80 -2.24 6.73 1.55
C ILE A 80 -3.29 6.39 0.49
N CYS A 81 -4.28 5.55 0.81
CA CYS A 81 -5.37 5.24 -0.11
C CYS A 81 -6.13 6.50 -0.57
N SER A 82 -6.40 7.42 0.36
CA SER A 82 -7.08 8.69 0.09
C SER A 82 -6.19 9.66 -0.70
N PHE A 83 -4.90 9.67 -0.44
CA PHE A 83 -3.92 10.43 -1.21
C PHE A 83 -3.91 9.99 -2.68
N VAL A 84 -3.82 8.68 -2.93
CA VAL A 84 -3.85 8.11 -4.29
C VAL A 84 -5.19 8.36 -4.99
N GLN A 85 -6.30 8.33 -4.25
CA GLN A 85 -7.62 8.73 -4.78
C GLN A 85 -7.62 10.17 -5.27
N LYS A 86 -7.04 11.09 -4.49
CA LYS A 86 -7.01 12.53 -4.81
C LYS A 86 -5.98 12.89 -5.89
N SER A 87 -4.94 12.09 -6.09
CA SER A 87 -3.92 12.35 -7.14
C SER A 87 -4.46 12.15 -8.58
N GLY A 88 -5.70 11.68 -8.72
CA GLY A 88 -6.32 11.39 -10.01
C GLY A 88 -5.93 10.03 -10.59
N TRP A 89 -5.08 9.25 -9.89
CA TRP A 89 -4.63 7.95 -10.37
C TRP A 89 -5.79 6.98 -10.57
N LEU A 90 -6.73 6.92 -9.61
CA LEU A 90 -7.91 6.05 -9.72
C LEU A 90 -8.82 6.44 -10.89
N TYR A 91 -9.06 7.73 -11.12
CA TYR A 91 -9.89 8.17 -12.26
C TYR A 91 -9.25 7.84 -13.62
N ARG A 92 -7.91 7.85 -13.71
CA ARG A 92 -7.18 7.53 -14.94
C ARG A 92 -7.02 6.03 -15.19
N ASN A 93 -6.82 5.24 -14.13
CA ASN A 93 -6.42 3.84 -14.24
C ASN A 93 -7.47 2.83 -13.75
N ALA A 94 -8.50 3.28 -13.04
CA ALA A 94 -9.62 2.44 -12.61
C ALA A 94 -10.93 3.25 -12.58
N PRO A 95 -11.39 3.77 -13.74
CA PRO A 95 -12.56 4.65 -13.81
C PRO A 95 -13.85 3.99 -13.30
N GLU A 96 -13.94 2.66 -13.31
CA GLU A 96 -15.08 1.89 -12.79
C GLU A 96 -14.97 1.55 -11.29
N ALA A 97 -13.85 1.88 -10.65
CA ALA A 97 -13.69 1.67 -9.22
C ALA A 97 -14.63 2.63 -8.47
N LYS A 98 -15.71 2.08 -7.90
CA LYS A 98 -16.60 2.81 -7.00
C LYS A 98 -15.78 3.42 -5.86
N THR A 99 -16.16 4.63 -5.42
CA THR A 99 -15.60 5.27 -4.24
C THR A 99 -15.63 4.30 -3.06
N CYS A 100 -14.51 4.17 -2.34
CA CYS A 100 -14.38 3.26 -1.21
C CYS A 100 -15.49 3.53 -0.18
N ILE A 101 -16.35 2.55 0.09
CA ILE A 101 -17.45 2.69 1.06
C ILE A 101 -16.91 2.98 2.47
N ILE A 102 -15.74 2.43 2.82
CA ILE A 102 -15.07 2.69 4.10
C ILE A 102 -14.68 4.17 4.21
N CYS A 103 -14.24 4.79 3.11
CA CYS A 103 -13.90 6.22 3.10
C CYS A 103 -15.13 7.13 3.09
N LYS A 104 -16.33 6.62 2.79
CA LYS A 104 -17.59 7.39 2.86
C LYS A 104 -18.14 7.49 4.29
N ASP A 105 -17.84 6.50 5.13
CA ASP A 105 -18.37 6.40 6.50
C ASP A 105 -17.46 7.05 7.57
N MET A 106 -16.37 7.70 7.17
CA MET A 106 -15.43 8.39 8.07
C MET A 106 -15.65 9.92 8.15
N ASN A 107 -16.80 10.42 7.69
CA ASN A 107 -17.21 11.83 7.78
C ASN A 107 -18.35 12.00 8.78
#